data_AF-A0A9Q1CEY9-F1
#
_entry.id   AF-A0A9Q1CEY9-F1
#
_cell.length_a   1.000
_cell.length_b   1.000
_cell.length_c   1.000
_cell.angle_alpha   90.00
_cell.angle_beta   90.00
_cell.angle_gamma   90.00
#
_symmetry.space_group_name_H-M   'P 1'
#
loop_
_entity.id
_entity.type
_entity.pdbx_description
1 polymer ?
#
loop_
_entity_poly.entity_id
_entity_poly.type
_entity_poly.pdbx_seq_one_letter_code
_entity_poly.pdbx_strand_id
1 'polypeptide(L)'
;MDIQFVLDAYSCIMYILSYMTKAEHEMGSLLKQAQQEARDGNQDAVAELRRLGSIYLNHREVSIMEAVYRVTGMPLKQSSRQVLFLPTDPDSWKISLPLS
;
A
#
# COMPACT_ATOMS: atom_id res chain seq x y z
N MET A 1 27.79 -8.86 4.02
CA MET A 1 27.67 -7.47 4.49
C MET A 1 27.83 -6.58 3.28
N ASP A 2 26.92 -5.64 3.10
CA ASP A 2 27.02 -4.63 2.05
C ASP A 2 27.57 -3.36 2.72
N ILE A 3 28.65 -2.82 2.14
CA ILE A 3 29.51 -1.80 2.75
C ILE A 3 29.69 -0.71 1.69
N GLN A 4 29.08 0.45 1.94
CA GLN A 4 29.17 1.61 1.05
C GLN A 4 30.18 2.63 1.59
N PHE A 5 31.06 3.13 0.72
CA PHE A 5 32.00 4.19 1.08
C PHE A 5 31.25 5.52 1.21
N VAL A 6 31.26 6.12 2.40
CA VAL A 6 30.54 7.35 2.72
C VAL A 6 31.50 8.53 2.60
N LEU A 7 31.26 9.41 1.62
CA LEU A 7 32.08 10.61 1.37
C LEU A 7 31.59 11.83 2.17
N ASP A 8 30.31 11.87 2.52
CA ASP A 8 29.67 13.01 3.19
C ASP A 8 28.46 12.57 4.04
N ALA A 9 27.96 13.48 4.89
CA ALA A 9 26.87 13.20 5.82
C ALA A 9 25.56 12.80 5.11
N TYR A 10 25.31 13.34 3.90
CA TYR A 10 24.14 12.96 3.12
C TYR A 10 24.21 11.50 2.65
N SER A 11 25.39 11.05 2.16
CA SER A 11 25.58 9.65 1.76
C SER A 11 25.34 8.67 2.92
N CYS A 12 25.68 9.05 4.15
CA CYS A 12 25.39 8.24 5.34
C CYS A 12 23.88 8.11 5.58
N ILE A 13 23.16 9.23 5.54
CA ILE A 13 21.71 9.27 5.75
C ILE A 13 20.99 8.47 4.66
N MET A 14 21.39 8.65 3.39
CA MET A 14 20.83 7.90 2.27
C MET A 14 21.05 6.40 2.43
N TYR A 15 22.24 5.97 2.81
CA TYR A 15 22.53 4.56 3.08
C TYR A 15 21.57 3.99 4.14
N ILE A 16 21.46 4.65 5.30
CA ILE A 16 20.56 4.19 6.38
C ILE A 16 19.10 4.15 5.91
N LEU A 17 18.63 5.18 5.19
CA LEU A 17 17.28 5.24 4.65
C LEU A 17 17.01 4.14 3.64
N SER A 18 17.92 3.89 2.70
CA SER A 18 17.80 2.81 1.71
C SER A 18 17.67 1.44 2.37
N TYR A 19 18.37 1.24 3.49
CA TYR A 19 18.24 0.03 4.28
C TYR A 19 16.89 -0.09 4.99
N MET A 20 16.47 0.96 5.68
CA MET A 20 15.20 0.96 6.41
C MET A 20 13.99 0.79 5.47
N THR A 21 14.07 1.35 4.26
CA THR A 21 12.97 1.36 3.28
C THR A 21 13.08 0.25 2.23
N LYS A 22 13.99 -0.72 2.41
CA LYS A 22 14.26 -1.77 1.42
C LYS A 22 13.01 -2.61 1.12
N ALA A 23 12.29 -3.02 2.16
CA ALA A 23 11.08 -3.82 2.02
C ALA A 23 9.98 -3.05 1.27
N GLU A 24 9.82 -1.75 1.55
CA GLU A 24 8.90 -0.86 0.87
C GLU A 24 9.29 -0.65 -0.60
N HIS A 25 10.59 -0.55 -0.89
CA HIS A 25 11.08 -0.44 -2.26
C HIS A 25 10.78 -1.70 -3.08
N GLU A 26 11.04 -2.88 -2.51
CA GLU A 26 10.73 -4.17 -3.14
C GLU A 26 9.22 -4.30 -3.40
N MET A 27 8.38 -3.96 -2.40
CA MET A 27 6.93 -3.90 -2.57
C MET A 27 6.51 -2.91 -3.66
N GLY A 28 7.10 -1.72 -3.70
CA GLY A 28 6.81 -0.70 -4.72
C GLY A 28 7.16 -1.16 -6.14
N SER A 29 8.25 -1.91 -6.30
CA SER A 29 8.63 -2.53 -7.57
C SER A 29 7.60 -3.58 -8.01
N LEU A 30 7.19 -4.46 -7.10
CA LEU A 30 6.17 -5.49 -7.35
C LEU A 30 4.82 -4.88 -7.77
N LEU A 31 4.38 -3.83 -7.08
CA LEU A 31 3.12 -3.16 -7.42
C LEU A 31 3.18 -2.45 -8.78
N LYS A 32 4.32 -1.82 -9.12
CA LYS A 32 4.51 -1.22 -10.45
C LYS A 32 4.45 -2.25 -11.56
N GLN A 33 5.08 -3.40 -11.37
CA GLN A 33 5.03 -4.50 -12.34
C GLN A 33 3.59 -5.02 -12.49
N ALA A 34 2.91 -5.29 -11.39
CA ALA A 34 1.52 -5.75 -11.40
C ALA A 34 0.58 -4.76 -12.10
N GLN A 35 0.83 -3.46 -11.92
CA GLN A 35 0.10 -2.40 -12.60
C GLN A 35 0.35 -2.43 -14.12
N GLN A 36 1.61 -2.56 -14.53
CA GLN A 36 1.97 -2.64 -15.94
C GLN A 36 1.32 -3.86 -16.61
N GLU A 37 1.37 -5.02 -15.97
CA GLU A 37 0.73 -6.26 -16.45
C GLU A 37 -0.81 -6.13 -16.57
N ALA A 38 -1.45 -5.42 -15.64
CA ALA A 38 -2.89 -5.17 -15.71
C ALA A 38 -3.26 -4.21 -16.85
N ARG A 39 -2.44 -3.19 -17.11
CA ARG A 39 -2.61 -2.24 -18.22
C ARG A 39 -2.43 -2.92 -19.58
N ASP A 40 -1.39 -3.74 -19.73
CA ASP A 40 -1.12 -4.47 -20.96
C ASP A 40 -2.22 -5.50 -21.27
N GLY A 41 -2.86 -6.03 -20.22
CA GLY A 41 -4.02 -6.92 -20.32
C GLY A 41 -5.38 -6.23 -20.55
N ASN A 42 -5.41 -4.89 -20.69
CA ASN A 42 -6.62 -4.07 -20.83
C ASN A 42 -7.72 -4.42 -19.79
N GLN A 43 -7.30 -4.60 -18.52
CA GLN A 43 -8.23 -4.94 -17.44
C GLN A 43 -9.07 -3.73 -17.04
N ASP A 44 -10.31 -3.97 -16.64
CA ASP A 44 -11.16 -2.94 -16.04
C ASP A 44 -10.51 -2.39 -14.75
N ALA A 45 -10.69 -1.09 -14.47
CA ALA A 45 -10.02 -0.40 -13.37
C ALA A 45 -10.32 -1.04 -12.00
N VAL A 46 -11.54 -1.57 -11.82
CA VAL A 46 -11.93 -2.29 -10.60
C VAL A 46 -11.19 -3.63 -10.48
N ALA A 47 -11.01 -4.34 -11.60
CA ALA A 47 -10.27 -5.59 -11.63
C ALA A 47 -8.77 -5.38 -11.39
N GLU A 48 -8.19 -4.32 -11.97
CA GLU A 48 -6.81 -3.88 -11.73
C GLU A 48 -6.57 -3.63 -10.23
N LEU A 49 -7.43 -2.84 -9.59
CA LEU A 49 -7.33 -2.55 -8.15
C LEU A 49 -7.46 -3.79 -7.28
N ARG A 50 -8.34 -4.73 -7.62
CA ARG A 50 -8.48 -6.01 -6.90
C ARG A 50 -7.21 -6.85 -7.02
N ARG A 51 -6.61 -6.91 -8.22
CA ARG A 51 -5.37 -7.64 -8.46
C ARG A 51 -4.20 -7.02 -7.69
N LEU A 52 -4.04 -5.70 -7.75
CA LEU A 52 -3.03 -4.97 -6.98
C LEU A 52 -3.20 -5.17 -5.48
N GLY A 53 -4.44 -5.07 -4.98
CA GLY A 53 -4.76 -5.31 -3.58
C GLY A 53 -4.40 -6.74 -3.12
N SER A 54 -4.69 -7.74 -3.96
CA SER A 54 -4.32 -9.13 -3.67
C SER A 54 -2.81 -9.33 -3.59
N ILE A 55 -2.05 -8.79 -4.55
CA ILE A 55 -0.58 -8.88 -4.57
C ILE A 55 0.00 -8.18 -3.33
N TYR A 56 -0.48 -6.98 -3.02
CA TYR A 56 -0.07 -6.24 -1.82
C TYR A 56 -0.30 -7.04 -0.53
N LEU A 57 -1.49 -7.62 -0.35
CA LEU A 57 -1.84 -8.35 0.85
C LEU A 57 -1.04 -9.64 1.03
N ASN A 58 -0.65 -10.31 -0.07
CA ASN A 58 0.10 -11.56 -0.02
C ASN A 58 1.60 -11.36 0.18
N HIS A 59 2.18 -10.29 -0.37
CA HIS A 59 3.62 -10.04 -0.29
C HIS A 59 4.02 -9.12 0.87
N ARG A 60 3.06 -8.49 1.54
CA ARG A 60 3.36 -7.59 2.66
C ARG A 60 3.70 -8.40 3.90
N GLU A 61 4.81 -8.04 4.53
CA GLU A 61 5.14 -8.52 5.86
C GLU A 61 4.22 -7.89 6.92
N VAL A 62 3.66 -8.75 7.77
CA VAL A 62 2.76 -8.36 8.86
C VAL A 62 3.16 -9.10 10.12
N SER A 63 2.85 -8.51 11.28
CA SER A 63 3.02 -9.17 12.57
C SER A 63 2.15 -10.44 12.65
N ILE A 64 2.59 -11.43 13.42
CA ILE A 64 1.81 -12.65 13.70
C ILE A 64 0.40 -12.31 14.21
N MET A 65 0.28 -11.32 15.09
CA MET A 65 -1.03 -10.91 15.62
C MET A 65 -1.94 -10.37 14.52
N GLU A 66 -1.40 -9.55 13.62
CA GLU A 66 -2.13 -9.04 12.47
C GLU A 66 -2.51 -10.15 11.49
N ALA A 67 -1.60 -11.10 11.23
CA ALA A 67 -1.85 -12.26 10.38
C ALA A 67 -3.01 -13.12 10.93
N VAL A 68 -3.01 -13.39 12.25
CA VAL A 68 -4.10 -14.13 12.90
C VAL A 68 -5.42 -13.41 12.68
N TYR A 69 -5.50 -12.10 12.95
CA TYR A 69 -6.71 -11.32 12.74
C TYR A 69 -7.21 -11.35 11.27
N ARG A 70 -6.29 -11.29 10.30
CA ARG A 70 -6.62 -11.34 8.88
C ARG A 70 -7.13 -12.73 8.45
N VAL A 71 -6.49 -13.80 8.90
CA VAL A 71 -6.85 -15.19 8.55
C VAL A 71 -8.17 -15.62 9.20
N THR A 72 -8.44 -15.18 10.43
CA THR A 72 -9.69 -15.50 11.13
C THR A 72 -10.86 -14.60 10.74
N GLY A 73 -10.64 -13.60 9.87
CA GLY A 73 -11.66 -12.64 9.48
C GLY A 73 -12.10 -11.71 10.62
N MET A 74 -11.25 -11.53 11.63
CA MET A 74 -11.54 -10.63 12.74
C MET A 74 -11.42 -9.16 12.32
N PRO A 75 -12.24 -8.27 12.90
CA PRO A 75 -12.16 -6.84 12.57
C PRO A 75 -10.81 -6.27 13.03
N LEU A 76 -10.03 -5.71 12.09
CA LEU A 76 -8.75 -5.04 12.37
C LEU A 76 -8.91 -3.74 13.19
N LYS A 77 -10.12 -3.22 13.27
CA LYS A 77 -10.48 -2.05 14.06
C LYS A 77 -11.87 -2.25 14.64
N GLN A 78 -12.01 -1.99 15.94
CA GLN A 78 -13.30 -1.79 16.60
C GLN A 78 -13.29 -0.42 17.28
N SER A 79 -14.37 0.34 17.11
CA SER A 79 -14.57 1.61 17.80
C SER A 79 -16.01 1.69 18.30
N SER A 80 -16.20 2.23 19.51
CA SER A 80 -17.54 2.48 20.06
C SER A 80 -18.30 3.57 19.30
N ARG A 81 -17.56 4.45 18.61
CA ARG A 81 -18.09 5.55 17.80
C ARG A 81 -18.05 5.22 16.32
N GLN A 82 -19.11 5.61 15.62
CA GLN A 82 -19.16 5.60 14.17
C GLN A 82 -18.17 6.63 13.60
N VAL A 83 -17.46 6.26 12.54
CA VAL A 83 -16.64 7.20 11.75
C VAL A 83 -17.45 7.59 10.53
N LEU A 84 -17.84 8.87 10.45
CA LEU A 84 -18.51 9.46 9.29
C LEU A 84 -17.49 10.29 8.52
N PHE A 85 -17.36 10.04 7.22
CA PHE A 85 -16.58 10.91 6.35
C PHE A 85 -17.42 12.15 6.05
N LEU A 86 -16.92 13.33 6.46
CA LEU A 86 -17.51 14.62 6.15
C LEU A 86 -16.64 15.29 5.09
N PRO A 87 -17.06 15.34 3.83
CA PRO A 87 -16.28 15.99 2.80
C PRO A 87 -16.27 17.50 3.07
N THR A 88 -15.08 18.07 3.25
CA THR A 88 -14.90 19.51 3.49
C THR A 88 -14.80 20.33 2.21
N ASP A 89 -14.75 19.68 1.06
CA ASP A 89 -14.68 20.34 -0.23
C ASP A 89 -16.00 21.04 -0.58
N PRO A 90 -15.95 22.26 -1.15
CA PRO A 90 -17.15 22.95 -1.63
C PRO A 90 -17.88 22.20 -2.76
N ASP A 91 -17.18 21.28 -3.45
CA ASP A 91 -17.69 20.42 -4.53
C ASP A 91 -17.90 18.95 -4.12
N SER A 92 -18.08 18.71 -2.83
CA SER A 92 -18.20 17.38 -2.20
C SER A 92 -19.27 16.45 -2.77
N TRP A 93 -20.31 17.00 -3.40
CA TRP A 93 -21.39 16.23 -4.03
C TRP A 93 -20.92 15.37 -5.22
N LYS A 94 -19.81 15.74 -5.88
CA LYS A 94 -19.26 15.00 -7.04
C LYS A 94 -18.80 13.58 -6.69
N ILE A 95 -18.40 13.36 -5.44
CA ILE A 95 -17.90 12.07 -4.93
C ILE A 95 -19.04 11.17 -4.42
N SER A 96 -20.23 11.75 -4.23
CA SER A 96 -21.42 11.06 -3.72
C SER A 96 -22.37 10.55 -4.81
N LEU A 97 -22.09 10.83 -6.09
CA LEU A 97 -22.89 10.24 -7.15
C LEU A 97 -22.63 8.71 -7.17
N PRO A 98 -23.67 7.87 -7.09
CA PRO A 98 -23.49 6.46 -7.42
C PRO A 98 -22.95 6.39 -8.85
N LEU A 99 -21.92 5.56 -9.06
CA LEU A 99 -21.47 5.22 -10.41
C LEU A 99 -22.64 4.46 -11.08
N SER A 100 -23.43 5.19 -11.85
CA SER A 100 -24.49 4.67 -12.72
C SER A 100 -23.93 3.74 -13.79
#